data_AF-A0A2A4WRS8-F1
#
_entry.id   AF-A0A2A4WRS8-F1
#
_cell.length_a   1.000
_cell.length_b   1.000
_cell.length_c   1.000
_cell.angle_alpha   90.00
_cell.angle_beta   90.00
_cell.angle_gamma   90.00
#
_symmetry.space_group_name_H-M   'P 1'
#
loop_
_entity.id
_entity.type
_entity.pdbx_description
1 polymer ?
#
loop_
_entity_poly.entity_id
_entity_poly.type
_entity_poly.pdbx_seq_one_letter_code
_entity_poly.pdbx_strand_id
1 'polypeptide(L)'
;MGELIVTNECLIEGNLQGTNLQDFYNNRAKFISKTYNVTPQSYFDKVVIELDKIENLPNNAEVNLWFEEDLFCQVNFWFVLYLIKQQTNIRSVYLVLPNKENRYGFGGMDTNSLIESFNHKIEITESEFATLSGYWELYRNEEFARLIEESKKSDSKYPFLLPAINAHIDRFPKNGKLGRPEQTILNIMKELQTENFSLVFREFCKREPVYGFGDSQVKHLFNGIISTKMNNTN
;
A
#
# COMPACT_ATOMS: atom_id res chain seq x y z
N MET A 1 0.99 27.21 -7.90
CA MET A 1 0.51 26.03 -8.66
C MET A 1 1.19 24.82 -8.06
N GLY A 2 0.45 23.78 -7.69
CA GLY A 2 1.05 22.56 -7.14
C GLY A 2 1.56 21.64 -8.25
N GLU A 3 2.51 20.77 -7.93
CA GLU A 3 2.95 19.67 -8.79
C GLU A 3 2.32 18.36 -8.30
N LEU A 4 1.83 17.54 -9.23
CA LEU A 4 1.31 16.21 -8.92
C LEU A 4 2.46 15.20 -9.04
N ILE A 5 2.67 14.44 -7.97
CA ILE A 5 3.58 13.30 -7.95
C ILE A 5 2.75 12.03 -7.73
N VAL A 6 2.89 11.04 -8.59
CA VAL A 6 2.10 9.79 -8.52
C VAL A 6 2.94 8.65 -7.96
N THR A 7 2.54 8.12 -6.80
CA THR A 7 3.20 6.94 -6.20
C THR A 7 2.49 5.67 -6.66
N ASN A 8 2.98 5.06 -7.74
CA ASN A 8 2.43 3.81 -8.30
C ASN A 8 3.39 2.62 -8.09
N GLU A 9 3.71 2.32 -6.83
CA GLU A 9 4.60 1.23 -6.45
C GLU A 9 3.84 0.11 -5.72
N CYS A 10 4.19 -1.15 -6.02
CA CYS A 10 3.62 -2.32 -5.37
C CYS A 10 4.49 -2.81 -4.21
N LEU A 11 4.62 -2.00 -3.15
CA LEU A 11 5.46 -2.32 -1.97
C LEU A 11 4.91 -3.45 -1.09
N ILE A 12 3.68 -3.89 -1.37
CA ILE A 12 3.06 -4.98 -0.62
C ILE A 12 3.64 -6.35 -0.99
N GLU A 13 4.32 -6.49 -2.12
CA GLU A 13 4.85 -7.75 -2.63
C GLU A 13 6.29 -7.61 -3.12
N GLY A 14 6.98 -8.75 -3.22
CA GLY A 14 8.34 -8.81 -3.71
C GLY A 14 9.39 -8.39 -2.70
N ASN A 15 10.65 -8.48 -3.11
CA ASN A 15 11.78 -8.14 -2.25
C ASN A 15 11.88 -6.62 -2.09
N LEU A 16 11.89 -6.14 -0.85
CA LEU A 16 11.98 -4.71 -0.49
C LEU A 16 13.39 -4.30 -0.04
N GLN A 17 14.40 -5.15 -0.27
CA GLN A 17 15.78 -4.90 0.13
C GLN A 17 16.58 -4.14 -0.94
N GLY A 18 17.60 -3.41 -0.48
CA GLY A 18 18.54 -2.63 -1.28
C GLY A 18 19.54 -1.93 -0.35
N THR A 19 20.81 -1.81 -0.77
CA THR A 19 21.84 -1.13 0.05
C THR A 19 21.76 0.39 -0.04
N ASN A 20 21.12 0.89 -1.10
CA ASN A 20 20.78 2.27 -1.38
C ASN A 20 19.50 2.30 -2.27
N LEU A 21 18.97 3.49 -2.57
CA LEU A 21 17.74 3.62 -3.37
C LEU A 21 17.89 3.08 -4.79
N GLN A 22 19.04 3.28 -5.45
CA GLN A 22 19.26 2.75 -6.80
C GLN A 22 19.26 1.21 -6.82
N ASP A 23 19.88 0.57 -5.83
CA ASP A 23 19.84 -0.88 -5.65
C ASP A 23 18.42 -1.37 -5.37
N PHE A 24 17.69 -0.65 -4.51
CA PHE A 24 16.28 -0.92 -4.24
C PHE A 24 15.47 -0.88 -5.54
N TYR A 25 15.54 0.21 -6.32
CA TYR A 25 14.82 0.33 -7.59
C TYR A 25 15.18 -0.76 -8.60
N ASN A 26 16.46 -1.14 -8.70
CA ASN A 26 16.88 -2.26 -9.55
C ASN A 26 16.28 -3.60 -9.11
N ASN A 27 16.19 -3.84 -7.80
CA ASN A 27 15.55 -5.03 -7.24
C ASN A 27 14.04 -5.03 -7.50
N ARG A 28 13.39 -3.88 -7.32
CA ARG A 28 11.96 -3.68 -7.61
C ARG A 28 11.66 -3.90 -9.09
N ALA A 29 12.42 -3.29 -10.00
CA ALA A 29 12.26 -3.45 -11.44
C ALA A 29 12.30 -4.92 -11.88
N LYS A 30 13.22 -5.71 -11.31
CA LYS A 30 13.32 -7.17 -11.57
C LYS A 30 12.07 -7.91 -11.10
N PHE A 31 11.60 -7.63 -9.88
CA PHE A 31 10.39 -8.26 -9.35
C PHE A 31 9.16 -7.90 -10.16
N ILE A 32 8.90 -6.60 -10.37
CA ILE A 32 7.73 -6.10 -11.10
C ILE A 32 7.69 -6.64 -12.53
N SER A 33 8.85 -6.63 -13.21
CA SER A 33 8.97 -7.18 -14.57
C SER A 33 8.60 -8.66 -14.63
N LYS A 34 9.13 -9.47 -13.71
CA LYS A 34 8.86 -10.91 -13.64
C LYS A 34 7.40 -11.21 -13.29
N THR A 35 6.83 -10.49 -12.33
CA THR A 35 5.51 -10.79 -11.76
C THR A 35 4.38 -10.30 -12.66
N TYR A 36 4.50 -9.10 -13.24
CA TYR A 36 3.43 -8.46 -14.01
C TYR A 36 3.71 -8.39 -15.51
N ASN A 37 4.76 -9.05 -15.99
CA ASN A 37 5.10 -9.17 -17.41
C ASN A 37 5.24 -7.80 -18.12
N VAL A 38 5.90 -6.86 -17.44
CA VAL A 38 6.29 -5.54 -17.97
C VAL A 38 7.79 -5.47 -18.16
N THR A 39 8.29 -4.50 -18.93
CA THR A 39 9.74 -4.31 -19.07
C THR A 39 10.31 -3.65 -17.81
N PRO A 40 11.56 -3.95 -17.41
CA PRO A 40 12.22 -3.23 -16.32
C PRO A 40 12.28 -1.72 -16.58
N GLN A 41 12.48 -1.30 -17.84
CA GLN A 41 12.50 0.13 -18.20
C GLN A 41 11.15 0.81 -17.92
N SER A 42 10.02 0.14 -18.17
CA SER A 42 8.70 0.70 -17.86
C SER A 42 8.51 0.98 -16.37
N TYR A 43 9.23 0.30 -15.49
CA TYR A 43 9.22 0.59 -14.06
C TYR A 43 9.94 1.90 -13.76
N PHE A 44 11.12 2.12 -14.34
CA PHE A 44 11.86 3.38 -14.19
C PHE A 44 11.07 4.57 -14.77
N ASP A 45 10.54 4.42 -15.98
CA ASP A 45 9.85 5.49 -16.70
C ASP A 45 8.51 5.91 -16.09
N LYS A 46 7.92 5.09 -15.21
CA LYS A 46 6.58 5.33 -14.63
C LYS A 46 6.57 5.46 -13.12
N VAL A 47 7.51 4.82 -12.43
CA VAL A 47 7.54 4.75 -10.97
C VAL A 47 8.72 5.55 -10.45
N VAL A 48 9.94 5.19 -10.85
CA VAL A 48 11.16 5.83 -10.32
C VAL A 48 11.19 7.31 -10.67
N ILE A 49 10.82 7.71 -11.88
CA ILE A 49 10.78 9.14 -12.26
C ILE A 49 9.85 9.99 -11.37
N GLU A 50 8.77 9.41 -10.83
CA GLU A 50 7.88 10.10 -9.89
C GLU A 50 8.48 10.13 -8.48
N LEU A 51 9.12 9.04 -8.05
CA LEU A 51 9.82 9.00 -6.75
C LEU A 51 11.02 9.96 -6.72
N ASP A 52 11.74 10.10 -7.82
CA ASP A 52 12.84 11.06 -7.96
C ASP A 52 12.37 12.50 -7.75
N LYS A 53 11.12 12.85 -8.10
CA LYS A 53 10.56 14.19 -7.79
C LYS A 53 10.44 14.43 -6.29
N ILE A 54 10.19 13.39 -5.51
CA ILE A 54 10.13 13.47 -4.03
C ILE A 54 11.52 13.78 -3.48
N GLU A 55 12.56 13.16 -4.06
CA GLU A 55 13.96 13.42 -3.70
C GLU A 55 14.45 14.81 -4.13
N ASN A 56 13.72 15.50 -5.01
CA ASN A 56 14.06 16.82 -5.53
C ASN A 56 13.01 17.88 -5.16
N LEU A 57 12.24 17.66 -4.08
CA LEU A 57 11.26 18.63 -3.63
C LEU A 57 11.91 19.99 -3.32
N PRO A 58 11.30 21.11 -3.73
CA PRO A 58 11.80 22.43 -3.39
C PRO A 58 11.87 22.66 -1.88
N ASN A 59 12.87 23.44 -1.43
CA ASN A 59 12.96 23.86 -0.04
C ASN A 59 11.66 24.55 0.41
N ASN A 60 11.18 24.19 1.60
CA ASN A 60 9.92 24.70 2.18
C ASN A 60 8.67 24.42 1.33
N ALA A 61 8.69 23.41 0.46
CA ALA A 61 7.47 22.96 -0.22
C ALA A 61 6.42 22.49 0.80
N GLU A 62 5.16 22.84 0.54
CA GLU A 62 4.02 22.25 1.23
C GLU A 62 3.68 20.92 0.56
N VAL A 63 3.79 19.82 1.30
CA VAL A 63 3.52 18.48 0.79
C VAL A 63 2.15 18.01 1.30
N ASN A 64 1.24 17.72 0.37
CA ASN A 64 -0.08 17.19 0.68
C ASN A 64 -0.14 15.74 0.17
N LEU A 65 -0.14 14.78 1.09
CA LEU A 65 -0.08 13.35 0.83
C LEU A 65 -1.50 12.80 0.74
N TRP A 66 -1.92 12.39 -0.44
CA TRP A 66 -3.25 11.82 -0.69
C TRP A 66 -3.18 10.30 -0.63
N PHE A 67 -3.55 9.72 0.51
CA PHE A 67 -3.52 8.27 0.74
C PHE A 67 -4.79 7.79 1.43
N GLU A 68 -5.16 6.56 1.14
CA GLU A 68 -6.35 5.88 1.67
C GLU A 68 -6.00 5.00 2.88
N GLU A 69 -7.00 4.47 3.56
CA GLU A 69 -6.83 3.76 4.83
C GLU A 69 -6.39 2.29 4.68
N ASP A 70 -6.34 1.74 3.46
CA ASP A 70 -5.97 0.34 3.24
C ASP A 70 -4.46 0.08 3.29
N LEU A 71 -4.10 -1.20 3.42
CA LEU A 71 -2.71 -1.65 3.49
C LEU A 71 -1.86 -1.18 2.29
N PHE A 72 -2.38 -1.25 1.07
CA PHE A 72 -1.59 -0.90 -0.12
C PHE A 72 -1.19 0.57 -0.08
N CYS A 73 -2.14 1.46 0.23
CA CYS A 73 -1.90 2.88 0.40
C CYS A 73 -0.99 3.17 1.59
N GLN A 74 -1.20 2.52 2.74
CA GLN A 74 -0.42 2.77 3.94
C GLN A 74 1.06 2.43 3.78
N VAL A 75 1.40 1.33 3.12
CA VAL A 75 2.81 0.98 2.86
C VAL A 75 3.48 2.02 1.96
N ASN A 76 2.79 2.48 0.92
CA ASN A 76 3.28 3.55 0.04
C ASN A 76 3.42 4.88 0.79
N PHE A 77 2.47 5.23 1.65
CA PHE A 77 2.54 6.40 2.51
C PHE A 77 3.79 6.40 3.40
N TRP A 78 4.07 5.29 4.09
CA TRP A 78 5.26 5.17 4.93
C TRP A 78 6.56 5.30 4.12
N PHE A 79 6.60 4.71 2.93
CA PHE A 79 7.77 4.82 2.05
C PHE A 79 7.97 6.24 1.51
N VAL A 80 6.91 6.94 1.12
CA VAL A 80 7.00 8.34 0.70
C VAL A 80 7.49 9.23 1.84
N LEU A 81 7.00 9.03 3.07
CA LEU A 81 7.52 9.73 4.24
C LEU A 81 9.01 9.41 4.49
N TYR A 82 9.42 8.16 4.28
CA TYR A 82 10.83 7.77 4.36
C TYR A 82 11.70 8.51 3.32
N LEU A 83 11.23 8.67 2.08
CA LEU A 83 11.94 9.44 1.04
C LEU A 83 12.01 10.92 1.40
N ILE A 84 10.90 11.52 1.83
CA ILE A 84 10.86 12.92 2.27
C ILE A 84 11.82 13.15 3.45
N LYS A 85 11.94 12.19 4.37
CA LYS A 85 12.85 12.29 5.52
C LYS A 85 14.33 12.38 5.14
N GLN A 86 14.70 11.91 3.95
CA GLN A 86 16.08 12.08 3.46
C GLN A 86 16.37 13.53 3.06
N GLN A 87 15.34 14.37 2.94
CA GLN A 87 15.44 15.80 2.67
C GLN A 87 15.46 16.59 3.97
N THR A 88 16.40 17.53 4.12
CA THR A 88 16.56 18.27 5.38
C THR A 88 15.62 19.47 5.54
N ASN A 89 14.88 19.85 4.49
CA ASN A 89 14.25 21.18 4.38
C ASN A 89 12.72 21.14 4.20
N ILE A 90 12.08 19.97 4.37
CA ILE A 90 10.62 19.84 4.30
C ILE A 90 10.06 19.92 5.72
N ARG A 91 9.19 20.91 5.96
CA ARG A 91 8.61 21.19 7.29
C ARG A 91 7.09 21.18 7.33
N SER A 92 6.44 21.17 6.17
CA SER A 92 4.99 21.27 6.03
C SER A 92 4.48 20.05 5.30
N VAL A 93 4.07 19.02 6.06
CA VAL A 93 3.56 17.75 5.52
C VAL A 93 2.17 17.51 6.08
N TYR A 94 1.22 17.27 5.18
CA TYR A 94 -0.17 17.04 5.51
C TYR A 94 -0.64 15.72 4.91
N LEU A 95 -1.51 15.00 5.63
CA LEU A 95 -2.22 13.84 5.13
C LEU A 95 -3.64 14.27 4.73
N VAL A 96 -4.02 13.99 3.49
CA VAL A 96 -5.38 14.16 2.99
C VAL A 96 -6.03 12.79 2.93
N LEU A 97 -7.11 12.61 3.69
CA LEU A 97 -7.90 11.38 3.70
C LEU A 97 -9.20 11.56 2.90
N PRO A 98 -9.70 10.51 2.26
CA PRO A 98 -11.06 10.51 1.72
C PRO A 98 -12.09 10.65 2.85
N ASN A 99 -13.35 10.93 2.49
CA ASN A 99 -14.44 10.86 3.46
C ASN A 99 -14.68 9.41 3.93
N LYS A 100 -15.41 9.27 5.05
CA LYS A 100 -15.57 7.98 5.76
C LYS A 100 -16.19 6.89 4.89
N GLU A 101 -17.13 7.26 4.02
CA GLU A 101 -17.84 6.39 3.09
C GLU A 101 -16.91 5.86 1.99
N ASN A 102 -15.87 6.61 1.66
CA ASN A 102 -14.90 6.32 0.60
C ASN A 102 -13.48 6.07 1.14
N ARG A 103 -13.36 5.61 2.39
CA ARG A 103 -12.06 5.42 3.08
C ARG A 103 -10.99 4.58 2.36
N TYR A 104 -11.39 3.82 1.34
CA TYR A 104 -10.53 2.94 0.52
C TYR A 104 -10.59 3.30 -0.98
N GLY A 105 -10.92 4.55 -1.32
CA GLY A 105 -11.08 4.93 -2.72
C GLY A 105 -11.51 6.38 -2.96
N PHE A 106 -10.59 7.27 -3.32
CA PHE A 106 -10.95 8.63 -3.76
C PHE A 106 -11.82 8.65 -5.03
N GLY A 107 -11.77 7.61 -5.87
CA GLY A 107 -12.51 7.54 -7.13
C GLY A 107 -14.04 7.56 -7.00
N GLY A 108 -14.58 7.34 -5.80
CA GLY A 108 -16.01 7.47 -5.51
C GLY A 108 -16.46 8.88 -5.11
N MET A 109 -15.53 9.83 -4.97
CA MET A 109 -15.81 11.18 -4.47
C MET A 109 -16.01 12.19 -5.61
N ASP A 110 -16.97 13.10 -5.42
CA ASP A 110 -17.13 14.25 -6.31
C ASP A 110 -16.13 15.37 -5.99
N THR A 111 -16.06 16.38 -6.87
CA THR A 111 -15.11 17.49 -6.72
C THR A 111 -15.28 18.24 -5.40
N ASN A 112 -16.52 18.44 -4.93
CA ASN A 112 -16.77 19.14 -3.68
C ASN A 112 -16.25 18.36 -2.47
N SER A 113 -16.47 17.04 -2.46
CA SER A 113 -15.95 16.15 -1.41
C SER A 113 -14.42 16.11 -1.39
N LEU A 114 -13.76 16.14 -2.56
CA LEU A 114 -12.30 16.22 -2.65
C LEU A 114 -11.76 17.55 -2.10
N ILE A 115 -12.43 18.67 -2.41
CA ILE A 115 -12.08 19.99 -1.86
C ILE A 115 -12.26 20.00 -0.34
N GLU A 116 -13.33 19.39 0.16
CA GLU A 116 -13.58 19.26 1.60
C GLU A 116 -12.48 18.45 2.29
N SER A 117 -12.08 17.30 1.74
CA SER A 117 -10.95 16.51 2.25
C SER A 117 -9.66 17.32 2.28
N PHE A 118 -9.36 18.08 1.23
CA PHE A 118 -8.17 18.94 1.20
C PHE A 118 -8.21 20.04 2.28
N ASN A 119 -9.37 20.66 2.49
CA ASN A 119 -9.54 21.68 3.53
C ASN A 119 -9.44 21.11 4.95
N HIS A 120 -9.72 19.82 5.13
CA HIS A 120 -9.61 19.09 6.40
C HIS A 120 -8.34 18.22 6.49
N LYS A 121 -7.32 18.53 5.68
CA LYS A 121 -6.03 17.84 5.73
C LYS A 121 -5.45 17.84 7.14
N ILE A 122 -4.85 16.72 7.51
CA ILE A 122 -4.29 16.48 8.84
C ILE A 122 -2.81 16.87 8.81
N GLU A 123 -2.42 17.84 9.63
CA GLU A 123 -1.00 18.17 9.81
C GLU A 123 -0.26 17.00 10.46
N ILE A 124 0.87 16.61 9.87
CA ILE A 124 1.82 15.65 10.46
C ILE A 124 2.91 16.47 11.15
N THR A 125 2.90 16.45 12.47
CA THR A 125 3.92 17.15 13.28
C THR A 125 5.30 16.49 13.10
N GLU A 126 6.38 17.18 13.45
CA GLU A 126 7.75 16.65 13.31
C GLU A 126 7.96 15.32 14.05
N SER A 127 7.39 15.17 15.25
CA SER A 127 7.46 13.92 16.03
C SER A 127 6.69 12.78 15.36
N GLU A 128 5.49 13.05 14.85
CA GLU A 128 4.69 12.08 14.11
C GLU A 128 5.36 11.71 12.78
N PHE A 129 5.95 12.68 12.08
CA PHE A 129 6.69 12.47 10.85
C PHE A 129 7.89 11.53 11.08
N ALA A 130 8.67 11.78 12.14
CA ALA A 130 9.78 10.91 12.52
C ALA A 130 9.32 9.46 12.81
N THR A 131 8.14 9.30 13.41
CA THR A 131 7.53 8.02 13.75
C THR A 131 7.02 7.30 12.50
N LEU A 132 6.14 7.94 11.73
CA LEU A 132 5.49 7.38 10.54
C LEU A 132 6.50 7.04 9.43
N SER A 133 7.51 7.88 9.21
CA SER A 133 8.62 7.56 8.30
C SER A 133 9.42 6.34 8.74
N GLY A 134 9.49 6.08 10.05
CA GLY A 134 10.13 4.89 10.62
C GLY A 134 9.35 3.60 10.36
N TYR A 135 8.05 3.68 10.05
CA TYR A 135 7.24 2.49 9.78
C TYR A 135 7.71 1.76 8.52
N TRP A 136 8.28 2.47 7.54
CA TRP A 136 8.86 1.84 6.36
C TRP A 136 9.94 0.82 6.73
N GLU A 137 10.87 1.22 7.60
CA GLU A 137 11.97 0.35 8.03
C GLU A 137 11.45 -0.82 8.89
N LEU A 138 10.50 -0.58 9.79
CA LEU A 138 9.88 -1.66 10.56
C LEU A 138 9.13 -2.65 9.65
N TYR A 139 8.41 -2.13 8.66
CA TYR A 139 7.64 -2.92 7.70
C TYR A 139 8.53 -3.81 6.83
N ARG A 140 9.56 -3.24 6.18
CA ARG A 140 10.45 -3.99 5.29
C ARG A 140 11.32 -5.03 6.00
N ASN A 141 11.52 -4.86 7.32
CA ASN A 141 12.26 -5.80 8.17
C ASN A 141 11.34 -6.73 8.98
N GLU A 142 10.04 -6.73 8.69
CA GLU A 142 9.03 -7.60 9.32
C GLU A 142 8.99 -7.46 10.86
N GLU A 143 9.25 -6.26 11.40
CA GLU A 143 9.22 -5.96 12.84
C GLU A 143 7.79 -5.74 13.35
N PHE A 144 6.92 -6.74 13.14
CA PHE A 144 5.46 -6.65 13.35
C PHE A 144 5.05 -6.24 14.77
N ALA A 145 5.75 -6.75 15.79
CA ALA A 145 5.43 -6.42 17.18
C ALA A 145 5.62 -4.92 17.46
N ARG A 146 6.69 -4.32 16.92
CA ARG A 146 6.97 -2.89 17.07
C ARG A 146 5.99 -2.05 16.27
N LEU A 147 5.66 -2.45 15.03
CA LEU A 147 4.60 -1.78 14.25
C LEU A 147 3.28 -1.69 15.01
N ILE A 148 2.86 -2.81 15.61
CA ILE A 148 1.63 -2.86 16.42
C ILE A 148 1.74 -1.92 17.63
N GLU A 149 2.85 -1.97 18.37
CA GLU A 149 3.05 -1.14 19.55
C GLU A 149 3.01 0.35 19.21
N GLU A 150 3.76 0.77 18.20
CA GLU A 150 3.81 2.17 17.76
C GLU A 150 2.45 2.64 17.24
N SER A 151 1.74 1.81 16.45
CA SER A 151 0.43 2.20 15.89
C SER A 151 -0.61 2.50 16.96
N LYS A 152 -0.54 1.82 18.12
CA LYS A 152 -1.48 2.03 19.22
C LYS A 152 -1.27 3.38 19.90
N LYS A 153 -0.06 3.95 19.85
CA LYS A 153 0.25 5.25 20.46
C LYS A 153 -0.43 6.40 19.72
N SER A 154 -0.75 6.21 18.44
CA SER A 154 -1.37 7.22 17.58
C SER A 154 -2.79 6.86 17.12
N ASP A 155 -3.44 5.86 17.73
CA ASP A 155 -4.72 5.30 17.30
C ASP A 155 -5.85 6.35 17.25
N SER A 156 -5.82 7.35 18.15
CA SER A 156 -6.81 8.43 18.15
C SER A 156 -6.74 9.33 16.91
N LYS A 157 -5.55 9.50 16.33
CA LYS A 157 -5.33 10.36 15.16
C LYS A 157 -5.27 9.57 13.85
N TYR A 158 -4.73 8.35 13.90
CA TYR A 158 -4.56 7.48 12.75
C TYR A 158 -5.15 6.08 13.01
N PRO A 159 -6.48 5.98 13.19
CA PRO A 159 -7.15 4.72 13.58
C PRO A 159 -7.06 3.62 12.52
N PHE A 160 -6.61 3.95 11.31
CA PHE A 160 -6.42 3.02 10.20
C PHE A 160 -5.08 2.27 10.23
N LEU A 161 -4.08 2.74 10.99
CA LEU A 161 -2.74 2.13 11.01
C LEU A 161 -2.77 0.69 11.52
N LEU A 162 -3.39 0.47 12.69
CA LEU A 162 -3.46 -0.87 13.30
C LEU A 162 -4.26 -1.86 12.42
N PRO A 163 -5.43 -1.51 11.86
CA PRO A 163 -6.10 -2.33 10.85
C PRO A 163 -5.22 -2.71 9.65
N ALA A 164 -4.50 -1.75 9.05
CA ALA A 164 -3.61 -2.01 7.92
C ALA A 164 -2.45 -2.95 8.30
N ILE A 165 -1.81 -2.72 9.45
CA ILE A 165 -0.73 -3.58 9.97
C ILE A 165 -1.23 -5.01 10.23
N ASN A 166 -2.39 -5.16 10.88
CA ASN A 166 -2.98 -6.47 11.11
C ASN A 166 -3.35 -7.16 9.79
N ALA A 167 -3.88 -6.41 8.82
CA ALA A 167 -4.12 -6.94 7.48
C ALA A 167 -2.83 -7.49 6.88
N HIS A 168 -1.71 -6.75 6.94
CA HIS A 168 -0.41 -7.23 6.45
C HIS A 168 0.00 -8.56 7.10
N ILE A 169 -0.06 -8.62 8.43
CA ILE A 169 0.29 -9.80 9.22
C ILE A 169 -0.60 -11.00 8.87
N ASP A 170 -1.88 -10.77 8.58
CA ASP A 170 -2.85 -11.81 8.26
C ASP A 170 -2.72 -12.34 6.82
N ARG A 171 -1.93 -11.68 5.96
CA ARG A 171 -1.61 -12.21 4.62
C ARG A 171 -0.74 -13.45 4.67
N PHE A 172 0.06 -13.59 5.73
CA PHE A 172 0.99 -14.70 5.81
C PHE A 172 0.30 -15.96 6.36
N PRO A 173 0.58 -17.15 5.77
CA PRO A 173 0.11 -18.41 6.30
C PRO A 173 0.47 -18.61 7.77
N LYS A 174 -0.48 -19.15 8.57
CA LYS A 174 -0.28 -19.45 9.99
C LYS A 174 -0.82 -20.83 10.32
N ASN A 175 -0.04 -21.62 11.06
CA ASN A 175 -0.45 -22.94 11.56
C ASN A 175 -0.98 -23.88 10.46
N GLY A 176 -0.31 -23.91 9.30
CA GLY A 176 -0.70 -24.74 8.15
C GLY A 176 -1.93 -24.25 7.38
N LYS A 177 -2.50 -23.09 7.75
CA LYS A 177 -3.57 -22.44 7.00
C LYS A 177 -3.00 -21.36 6.08
N LEU A 178 -3.64 -21.16 4.94
CA LEU A 178 -3.33 -20.07 4.00
C LEU A 178 -3.48 -18.69 4.67
N GLY A 179 -2.95 -17.64 4.05
CA GLY A 179 -3.25 -16.27 4.46
C GLY A 179 -4.74 -15.95 4.39
N ARG A 180 -5.17 -14.91 5.11
CA ARG A 180 -6.55 -14.42 5.08
C ARG A 180 -7.02 -14.08 3.65
N PRO A 181 -6.26 -13.39 2.78
CA PRO A 181 -6.69 -13.12 1.42
C PRO A 181 -7.03 -14.40 0.64
N GLU A 182 -6.15 -15.39 0.68
CA GLU A 182 -6.34 -16.66 -0.03
C GLU A 182 -7.50 -17.48 0.57
N GLN A 183 -7.64 -17.49 1.89
CA GLN A 183 -8.80 -18.10 2.56
C GLN A 183 -10.10 -17.43 2.12
N THR A 184 -10.14 -16.11 2.04
CA THR A 184 -11.33 -15.37 1.60
C THR A 184 -11.65 -15.67 0.13
N ILE A 185 -10.66 -15.71 -0.75
CA ILE A 185 -10.85 -16.14 -2.15
C ILE A 185 -11.45 -17.55 -2.23
N LEU A 186 -10.89 -18.50 -1.47
CA LEU A 186 -11.41 -19.87 -1.42
C LEU A 186 -12.86 -19.94 -0.93
N ASN A 187 -13.21 -19.15 0.10
CA ASN A 187 -14.56 -19.11 0.64
C ASN A 187 -15.54 -18.53 -0.38
N ILE A 188 -15.18 -17.41 -1.03
CA ILE A 188 -15.99 -16.81 -2.09
C ILE A 188 -16.26 -17.81 -3.22
N MET A 189 -15.22 -18.53 -3.69
CA MET A 189 -15.39 -19.54 -4.76
C MET A 189 -16.36 -20.64 -4.36
N LYS A 190 -16.30 -21.10 -3.10
CA LYS A 190 -17.20 -22.15 -2.57
C LYS A 190 -18.63 -21.64 -2.43
N GLU A 191 -18.82 -20.46 -1.85
CA GLU A 191 -20.14 -19.86 -1.61
C GLU A 191 -20.86 -19.50 -2.90
N LEU A 192 -20.14 -18.91 -3.86
CA LEU A 192 -20.69 -18.54 -5.17
C LEU A 192 -20.69 -19.70 -6.18
N GLN A 193 -20.11 -20.85 -5.81
CA GLN A 193 -19.93 -22.01 -6.68
C GLN A 193 -19.32 -21.64 -8.05
N THR A 194 -18.29 -20.80 -8.04
CA THR A 194 -17.68 -20.28 -9.26
C THR A 194 -16.17 -20.22 -9.18
N GLU A 195 -15.53 -20.44 -10.32
CA GLU A 195 -14.11 -20.17 -10.54
C GLU A 195 -13.93 -19.03 -11.57
N ASN A 196 -14.96 -18.21 -11.78
CA ASN A 196 -14.87 -17.00 -12.59
C ASN A 196 -14.13 -15.90 -11.81
N PHE A 197 -12.92 -15.57 -12.26
CA PHE A 197 -12.07 -14.56 -11.60
C PHE A 197 -12.78 -13.23 -11.39
N SER A 198 -13.50 -12.68 -12.38
CA SER A 198 -14.13 -11.36 -12.25
C SER A 198 -15.22 -11.32 -11.18
N LEU A 199 -16.00 -12.39 -11.03
CA LEU A 199 -17.00 -12.51 -9.96
C LEU A 199 -16.33 -12.60 -8.59
N VAL A 200 -15.28 -13.42 -8.47
CA VAL A 200 -14.53 -13.62 -7.23
C VAL A 200 -13.82 -12.34 -6.81
N PHE A 201 -13.15 -11.67 -7.74
CA PHE A 201 -12.44 -10.40 -7.50
C PHE A 201 -13.38 -9.32 -6.98
N ARG A 202 -14.52 -9.11 -7.65
CA ARG A 202 -15.50 -8.12 -7.23
C ARG A 202 -16.01 -8.38 -5.81
N GLU A 203 -16.24 -9.64 -5.46
CA GLU A 203 -16.68 -10.00 -4.11
C GLU A 203 -15.54 -9.88 -3.08
N PHE A 204 -14.31 -10.21 -3.47
CA PHE A 204 -13.12 -10.04 -2.64
C PHE A 204 -12.93 -8.58 -2.25
N CYS A 205 -13.00 -7.65 -3.20
CA CYS A 205 -12.86 -6.21 -2.91
C CYS A 205 -13.93 -5.69 -1.93
N LYS A 206 -15.13 -6.28 -1.92
CA LYS A 206 -16.18 -5.92 -0.95
C LYS A 206 -15.90 -6.45 0.46
N ARG A 207 -15.41 -7.69 0.55
CA ARG A 207 -15.17 -8.37 1.84
C ARG A 207 -13.88 -7.94 2.50
N GLU A 208 -12.87 -7.63 1.68
CA GLU A 208 -11.51 -7.38 2.13
C GLU A 208 -10.94 -6.05 1.59
N PRO A 209 -11.70 -4.93 1.68
CA PRO A 209 -11.23 -3.65 1.14
C PRO A 209 -9.98 -3.13 1.88
N VAL A 210 -9.75 -3.60 3.11
CA VAL A 210 -8.58 -3.25 3.95
C VAL A 210 -7.23 -3.59 3.29
N TYR A 211 -7.21 -4.45 2.27
CA TYR A 211 -5.97 -4.78 1.57
C TYR A 211 -5.58 -3.79 0.46
N GLY A 212 -6.56 -3.10 -0.14
CA GLY A 212 -6.29 -2.24 -1.30
C GLY A 212 -5.75 -3.00 -2.52
N PHE A 213 -6.02 -4.30 -2.64
CA PHE A 213 -5.50 -5.09 -3.75
C PHE A 213 -6.27 -4.83 -5.05
N GLY A 214 -5.52 -4.52 -6.10
CA GLY A 214 -5.98 -4.49 -7.47
C GLY A 214 -6.15 -5.90 -8.08
N ASP A 215 -6.68 -5.91 -9.30
CA ASP A 215 -7.02 -7.13 -10.04
C ASP A 215 -5.81 -8.07 -10.19
N SER A 216 -4.64 -7.55 -10.52
CA SER A 216 -3.43 -8.32 -10.79
C SER A 216 -2.93 -9.06 -9.55
N GLN A 217 -2.99 -8.41 -8.37
CA GLN A 217 -2.62 -9.02 -7.09
C GLN A 217 -3.59 -10.13 -6.71
N VAL A 218 -4.90 -9.87 -6.77
CA VAL A 218 -5.92 -10.90 -6.46
C VAL A 218 -5.86 -12.05 -7.47
N LYS A 219 -5.57 -11.78 -8.74
CA LYS A 219 -5.41 -12.79 -9.78
C LYS A 219 -4.23 -13.71 -9.52
N HIS A 220 -3.12 -13.17 -9.02
CA HIS A 220 -1.95 -13.96 -8.62
C HIS A 220 -2.33 -14.97 -7.53
N LEU A 221 -2.98 -14.51 -6.45
CA LEU A 221 -3.47 -15.36 -5.36
C LEU A 221 -4.48 -16.42 -5.86
N PHE A 222 -5.44 -15.99 -6.67
CA PHE A 222 -6.46 -16.85 -7.28
C PHE A 222 -5.83 -17.99 -8.10
N ASN A 223 -4.87 -17.67 -8.96
CA ASN A 223 -4.18 -18.66 -9.79
C ASN A 223 -3.37 -19.67 -8.94
N GLY A 224 -2.74 -19.20 -7.84
CA GLY A 224 -2.05 -20.08 -6.89
C GLY A 224 -3.00 -21.10 -6.25
N ILE A 225 -4.21 -20.67 -5.90
CA ILE A 225 -5.26 -21.54 -5.35
C ILE A 225 -5.72 -22.58 -6.37
N ILE A 226 -6.01 -22.16 -7.61
CA ILE A 226 -6.44 -23.07 -8.69
C ILE A 226 -5.37 -24.12 -8.99
N SER A 227 -4.10 -23.70 -9.05
CA SER A 227 -2.97 -24.60 -9.31
C SER A 227 -2.81 -25.65 -8.21
N THR A 228 -2.96 -25.24 -6.94
CA THR A 228 -2.87 -26.16 -5.79
C THR A 228 -4.01 -27.18 -5.78
N LYS A 229 -5.23 -26.78 -6.16
CA LYS A 229 -6.37 -27.70 -6.30
C LYS A 229 -6.10 -28.78 -7.35
N MET A 230 -5.63 -28.39 -8.54
CA MET A 230 -5.35 -29.33 -9.64
C MET A 230 -4.32 -30.39 -9.25
N ASN A 231 -3.29 -30.01 -8.49
CA ASN A 231 -2.25 -30.94 -8.03
C ASN A 231 -2.74 -31.93 -6.96
N ASN A 232 -3.82 -31.63 -6.25
CA ASN A 232 -4.40 -32.53 -5.24
C ASN A 232 -5.50 -33.44 -5.79
N THR A 233 -5.89 -33.28 -7.06
CA THR A 233 -6.90 -34.10 -7.76
C THR A 233 -6.30 -35.09 -8.76
N ASN A 234 -4.98 -35.08 -8.95
CA ASN A 234 -4.21 -36.06 -9.73
C ASN A 234 -3.49 -37.04 -8.81
#